data_AF-A0A8T1HTQ2-F1
#
_entry.id   AF-A0A8T1HTQ2-F1
#
_cell.length_a   1.000
_cell.length_b   1.000
_cell.length_c   1.000
_cell.angle_alpha   90.00
_cell.angle_beta   90.00
_cell.angle_gamma   90.00
#
_symmetry.space_group_name_H-M   'P 1'
#
loop_
_entity.id
_entity.type
_entity.pdbx_description
1 polymer ?
#
loop_
_entity_poly.entity_id
_entity_poly.type
_entity_poly.pdbx_seq_one_letter_code
_entity_poly.pdbx_strand_id
1 'polypeptide(L)'
;MAAKNSQGRRWCPDLSYGPRRTTPESVLPPGVPIFDDFRTIKIEIGVSQPWGMVQGQLDHKTISIWAVMPGVEYMCVEFDPDFANAEYKLYDARVNPLVQLAPLPIVAPRTVIQLDGRRILGILPGMALSIAFPATLSVDLYSPLVWAMR
;
A
#
# COMPACT_ATOMS: atom_id res chain seq x y z
N MET A 1 -3.90 -15.58 -8.18
CA MET A 1 -3.87 -15.11 -9.59
C MET A 1 -2.86 -13.97 -9.66
N ALA A 2 -1.85 -14.01 -10.54
CA ALA A 2 -0.92 -12.88 -10.66
C ALA A 2 -1.64 -11.73 -11.38
N ALA A 3 -1.65 -10.52 -10.81
CA ALA A 3 -2.19 -9.35 -11.50
C ALA A 3 -1.32 -9.09 -12.74
N LYS A 4 -1.87 -9.32 -13.92
CA LYS A 4 -1.19 -9.11 -15.21
C LYS A 4 -1.97 -8.10 -16.04
N ASN A 5 -1.27 -7.29 -16.82
CA ASN A 5 -1.88 -6.38 -17.78
C ASN A 5 -2.38 -7.14 -19.01
N SER A 6 -3.06 -6.44 -19.93
CA SER A 6 -3.58 -7.01 -21.18
C SER A 6 -2.50 -7.62 -22.08
N GLN A 7 -1.22 -7.34 -21.82
CA GLN A 7 -0.05 -7.89 -22.53
C GLN A 7 0.59 -9.06 -21.78
N GLY A 8 -0.02 -9.56 -20.69
CA GLY A 8 0.50 -10.65 -19.87
C GLY A 8 1.69 -10.28 -18.98
N ARG A 9 2.11 -9.00 -18.96
CA ARG A 9 3.14 -8.50 -18.05
C ARG A 9 2.55 -8.35 -16.65
N ARG A 10 3.31 -8.76 -15.64
CA ARG A 10 2.90 -8.60 -14.24
C ARG A 10 2.77 -7.10 -13.94
N TRP A 11 1.62 -6.68 -13.40
CA TRP A 11 1.51 -5.37 -12.78
C TRP A 11 2.46 -5.36 -11.59
N CYS A 12 3.18 -4.26 -11.42
CA CYS A 12 4.02 -4.01 -10.25
C CYS A 12 3.63 -2.65 -9.69
N PRO A 13 3.35 -2.55 -8.38
CA PRO A 13 3.22 -1.23 -7.76
C PRO A 13 4.59 -0.57 -7.74
N ASP A 14 4.62 0.75 -7.57
CA ASP A 14 5.89 1.48 -7.51
C ASP A 14 6.71 1.01 -6.30
N LEU A 15 6.05 0.77 -5.16
CA LEU A 15 6.64 0.08 -4.01
C LEU A 15 5.72 -1.00 -3.47
N SER A 16 6.31 -2.06 -2.91
CA SER A 16 5.56 -3.06 -2.16
C SER A 16 6.35 -3.63 -1.01
N TYR A 17 5.65 -3.83 0.11
CA TYR A 17 6.21 -4.37 1.34
C TYR A 17 5.33 -5.49 1.85
N GLY A 18 5.88 -6.29 2.74
CA GLY A 18 5.16 -7.40 3.34
C GLY A 18 6.02 -8.63 3.51
N PRO A 19 5.39 -9.74 3.90
CA PRO A 19 6.10 -10.94 4.30
C PRO A 19 6.81 -11.58 3.12
N ARG A 20 7.86 -12.32 3.45
CA ARG A 20 8.60 -13.19 2.53
C ARG A 20 8.34 -14.64 2.94
N ARG A 21 8.73 -15.57 2.09
CA ARG A 21 8.68 -17.01 2.40
C ARG A 21 9.33 -17.38 3.75
N THR A 22 10.32 -16.60 4.19
CA THR A 22 11.04 -16.81 5.44
C THR A 22 10.48 -16.03 6.62
N THR A 23 9.40 -15.26 6.45
CA THR A 23 8.73 -14.54 7.54
C THR A 23 7.96 -15.55 8.40
N PRO A 24 8.29 -15.72 9.69
CA PRO A 24 7.59 -16.65 10.57
C PRO A 24 6.10 -16.35 10.67
N GLU A 25 5.28 -17.38 10.80
CA GLU A 25 3.81 -17.31 10.98
C GLU A 25 3.02 -16.61 9.86
N SER A 26 3.69 -16.19 8.78
CA SER A 26 3.03 -15.57 7.65
C SER A 26 2.36 -16.62 6.78
N VAL A 27 1.11 -16.36 6.40
CA VAL A 27 0.31 -17.28 5.59
C VAL A 27 -0.15 -16.60 4.32
N LEU A 28 -0.05 -17.30 3.19
CA LEU A 28 -0.61 -16.83 1.93
C LEU A 28 -2.14 -16.91 1.98
N PRO A 29 -2.87 -15.87 1.53
CA PRO A 29 -4.31 -15.98 1.37
C PRO A 29 -4.69 -17.05 0.35
N PRO A 30 -5.90 -17.64 0.46
CA PRO A 30 -6.40 -18.58 -0.54
C PRO A 30 -6.29 -18.03 -1.96
N GLY A 31 -5.76 -18.84 -2.89
CA GLY A 31 -5.64 -18.46 -4.31
C GLY A 31 -4.46 -17.53 -4.64
N VAL A 32 -3.62 -17.17 -3.67
CA VAL A 32 -2.37 -16.41 -3.88
C VAL A 32 -1.19 -17.40 -3.89
N PRO A 33 -0.47 -17.56 -5.03
CA PRO A 33 0.49 -18.65 -5.18
C PRO A 33 1.85 -18.38 -4.55
N ILE A 34 2.26 -17.11 -4.41
CA ILE A 34 3.59 -16.71 -3.94
C ILE A 34 3.54 -15.42 -3.11
N PHE A 35 4.49 -15.27 -2.18
CA PHE A 35 4.60 -14.08 -1.32
C PHE A 35 4.88 -12.79 -2.09
N ASP A 36 5.57 -12.89 -3.22
CA ASP A 36 5.82 -11.71 -4.05
C ASP A 36 4.55 -11.13 -4.66
N ASP A 37 3.49 -11.93 -4.85
CA ASP A 37 2.18 -11.43 -5.28
C ASP A 37 1.42 -10.83 -4.09
N PHE A 38 1.55 -11.47 -2.92
CA PHE A 38 0.77 -11.13 -1.73
C PHE A 38 1.12 -9.79 -1.12
N ARG A 39 2.41 -9.37 -1.09
CA ARG A 39 2.94 -8.11 -0.52
C ARG A 39 1.84 -7.20 0.07
N THR A 40 1.68 -7.31 1.39
CA THR A 40 0.58 -6.79 2.22
C THR A 40 0.45 -5.28 2.26
N ILE A 41 1.45 -4.54 1.76
CA ILE A 41 1.36 -3.11 1.48
C ILE A 41 1.77 -2.90 0.02
N LYS A 42 0.94 -2.17 -0.74
CA LYS A 42 1.30 -1.68 -2.07
C LYS A 42 1.14 -0.17 -2.13
N ILE A 43 2.13 0.49 -2.70
CA ILE A 43 2.18 1.95 -2.80
C ILE A 43 2.29 2.34 -4.27
N GLU A 44 1.40 3.23 -4.70
CA GLU A 44 1.49 3.94 -5.97
C GLU A 44 1.91 5.39 -5.69
N ILE A 45 2.84 5.88 -6.50
CA ILE A 45 3.38 7.24 -6.40
C ILE A 45 3.11 7.97 -7.71
N GLY A 46 2.34 9.05 -7.63
CA GLY A 46 2.10 9.96 -8.74
C GLY A 46 2.84 11.28 -8.52
N VAL A 47 3.58 11.76 -9.52
CA VAL A 47 4.10 13.14 -9.55
C VAL A 47 3.32 13.89 -10.61
N SER A 48 2.65 14.97 -10.23
CA SER A 48 1.74 15.74 -11.12
C SER A 48 0.59 14.90 -11.71
N GLN A 49 0.31 13.74 -11.12
CA GLN A 49 -0.69 12.82 -11.62
C GLN A 49 -2.01 13.08 -10.89
N PRO A 50 -3.10 13.42 -11.59
CA PRO A 50 -4.35 13.73 -10.91
C PRO A 50 -4.94 12.49 -10.22
N TRP A 51 -5.62 12.74 -9.11
CA TRP A 51 -6.50 11.76 -8.47
C TRP A 51 -7.61 11.29 -9.42
N GLY A 52 -8.10 10.08 -9.18
CA GLY A 52 -9.25 9.52 -9.89
C GLY A 52 -9.01 8.15 -10.52
N MET A 53 -10.08 7.68 -11.16
CA MET A 53 -10.28 6.29 -11.58
C MET A 53 -10.13 6.05 -13.08
N VAL A 54 -9.80 7.07 -13.86
CA VAL A 54 -9.53 6.92 -15.30
C VAL A 54 -8.11 6.39 -15.49
N GLN A 55 -7.88 5.61 -16.54
CA GLN A 55 -6.53 5.16 -16.88
C GLN A 55 -5.57 6.35 -16.98
N GLY A 56 -4.44 6.27 -16.29
CA GLY A 56 -3.47 7.37 -16.18
C GLY A 56 -3.69 8.29 -14.99
N GLN A 57 -4.74 8.08 -14.18
CA GLN A 57 -4.92 8.70 -12.88
C GLN A 57 -4.45 7.77 -11.75
N LEU A 58 -4.16 8.36 -10.59
CA LEU A 58 -3.44 7.65 -9.51
C LEU A 58 -4.28 6.56 -8.83
N ASP A 59 -5.60 6.75 -8.67
CA ASP A 59 -6.45 5.76 -7.97
C ASP A 59 -6.77 4.54 -8.85
N HIS A 60 -6.67 4.69 -10.18
CA HIS A 60 -7.06 3.65 -11.13
C HIS A 60 -6.35 2.32 -10.90
N LYS A 61 -5.03 2.31 -10.68
CA LYS A 61 -4.32 1.05 -10.41
C LYS A 61 -4.76 0.43 -9.08
N THR A 62 -4.82 1.24 -8.02
CA THR A 62 -5.23 0.79 -6.69
C THR A 62 -6.61 0.15 -6.67
N ILE A 63 -7.61 0.82 -7.22
CA ILE A 63 -8.99 0.36 -7.13
C ILE A 63 -9.31 -0.66 -8.24
N SER A 64 -8.86 -0.46 -9.48
CA SER A 64 -9.24 -1.34 -10.60
C SER A 64 -8.35 -2.58 -10.76
N ILE A 65 -7.09 -2.53 -10.31
CA ILE A 65 -6.11 -3.60 -10.55
C ILE A 65 -5.78 -4.31 -9.25
N TRP A 66 -5.49 -3.55 -8.19
CA TRP A 66 -4.98 -4.15 -6.97
C TRP A 66 -6.06 -4.64 -6.02
N ALA A 67 -7.18 -3.94 -5.90
CA ALA A 67 -8.29 -4.23 -4.96
C ALA A 67 -8.82 -5.68 -4.97
N VAL A 68 -8.42 -6.51 -5.93
CA VAL A 68 -8.73 -7.95 -5.99
C VAL A 68 -7.91 -8.81 -5.02
N MET A 69 -6.80 -8.34 -4.45
CA MET A 69 -6.00 -9.13 -3.52
C MET A 69 -6.48 -8.93 -2.07
N PRO A 70 -6.95 -9.99 -1.39
CA PRO A 70 -7.45 -9.89 -0.03
C PRO A 70 -6.31 -9.61 0.95
N GLY A 71 -6.58 -8.77 1.95
CA GLY A 71 -5.66 -8.52 3.07
C GLY A 71 -4.47 -7.61 2.76
N VAL A 72 -4.47 -6.93 1.60
CA VAL A 72 -3.44 -5.97 1.21
C VAL A 72 -3.92 -4.54 1.45
N GLU A 73 -3.16 -3.76 2.21
CA GLU A 73 -3.38 -2.32 2.38
C GLU A 73 -2.78 -1.58 1.19
N TYR A 74 -3.55 -0.64 0.64
CA TYR A 74 -3.11 0.15 -0.51
C TYR A 74 -2.93 1.60 -0.12
N MET A 75 -1.83 2.19 -0.57
CA MET A 75 -1.54 3.59 -0.37
C MET A 75 -1.28 4.24 -1.72
N CYS A 76 -1.92 5.37 -1.97
CA CYS A 76 -1.55 6.25 -3.06
C CYS A 76 -0.93 7.50 -2.45
N VAL A 77 0.18 7.97 -3.02
CA VAL A 77 0.81 9.24 -2.65
C VAL A 77 0.93 10.08 -3.91
N GLU A 78 0.40 11.28 -3.86
CA GLU A 78 0.53 12.28 -4.92
C GLU A 78 1.47 13.36 -4.45
N PHE A 79 2.39 13.77 -5.34
CA PHE A 79 3.27 14.90 -5.16
C PHE A 79 2.96 15.94 -6.22
N ASP A 80 3.00 17.21 -5.82
CA ASP A 80 3.04 18.31 -6.78
C ASP A 80 4.36 18.30 -7.59
N PRO A 81 4.42 19.00 -8.73
CA PRO A 81 5.57 18.94 -9.63
C PRO A 81 6.90 19.36 -8.99
N ASP A 82 6.86 20.23 -7.99
CA ASP A 82 8.01 20.79 -7.26
C ASP A 82 8.27 20.10 -5.92
N PHE A 83 7.52 19.04 -5.59
CA PHE A 83 7.60 18.29 -4.32
C PHE A 83 7.43 19.18 -3.07
N ALA A 84 6.79 20.34 -3.21
CA ALA A 84 6.50 21.25 -2.12
C ALA A 84 5.34 20.73 -1.25
N ASN A 85 4.41 20.01 -1.86
CA ASN A 85 3.24 19.44 -1.22
C ASN A 85 3.05 17.99 -1.63
N ALA A 86 2.38 17.25 -0.74
CA ALA A 86 1.94 15.92 -1.05
C ALA A 86 0.63 15.60 -0.35
N GLU A 87 -0.11 14.71 -0.97
CA GLU A 87 -1.33 14.17 -0.42
C GLU A 87 -1.28 12.64 -0.48
N TYR A 88 -2.07 11.98 0.37
CA TYR A 88 -2.17 10.53 0.32
C TYR A 88 -3.61 10.05 0.50
N LYS A 89 -3.84 8.83 0.02
CA LYS A 89 -5.03 8.03 0.34
C LYS A 89 -4.58 6.69 0.86
N LEU A 90 -5.14 6.27 1.99
CA LEU A 90 -4.91 4.96 2.58
C LEU A 90 -6.20 4.14 2.53
N TYR A 91 -6.16 3.08 1.74
CA TYR A 91 -7.28 2.18 1.52
C TYR A 91 -7.16 0.95 2.42
N ASP A 92 -8.26 0.63 3.11
CA ASP A 92 -8.34 -0.56 3.95
C ASP A 92 -8.75 -1.78 3.14
N ALA A 93 -7.92 -2.83 3.18
CA ALA A 93 -8.17 -4.12 2.55
C ALA A 93 -9.48 -4.83 2.98
N ARG A 94 -10.10 -4.40 4.08
CA ARG A 94 -11.38 -4.95 4.57
C ARG A 94 -12.59 -4.43 3.79
N VAL A 95 -12.45 -3.31 3.09
CA VAL A 95 -13.53 -2.69 2.33
C VAL A 95 -13.46 -3.18 0.89
N ASN A 96 -14.47 -3.91 0.43
CA ASN A 96 -14.58 -4.37 -0.96
C ASN A 96 -16.03 -4.20 -1.44
N PRO A 97 -16.29 -3.47 -2.54
CA PRO A 97 -15.32 -2.75 -3.38
C PRO A 97 -14.64 -1.59 -2.65
N LEU A 98 -13.38 -1.32 -2.99
CA LEU A 98 -12.75 -0.06 -2.58
C LEU A 98 -13.52 1.11 -3.20
N VAL A 99 -13.82 2.11 -2.38
CA VAL A 99 -14.49 3.35 -2.81
C VAL A 99 -13.48 4.48 -2.87
N GLN A 100 -13.72 5.46 -3.73
CA GLN A 100 -12.83 6.62 -3.83
C GLN A 100 -12.81 7.40 -2.52
N LEU A 101 -11.61 7.62 -1.98
CA LEU A 101 -11.40 8.41 -0.78
C LEU A 101 -11.07 9.86 -1.16
N ALA A 102 -11.36 10.80 -0.26
CA ALA A 102 -10.79 12.13 -0.32
C ALA A 102 -9.30 12.05 0.05
N PRO A 103 -8.41 12.78 -0.66
CA PRO A 103 -7.01 12.84 -0.28
C PRO A 103 -6.82 13.56 1.06
N LEU A 104 -5.79 13.15 1.80
CA LEU A 104 -5.35 13.78 3.05
C LEU A 104 -3.96 14.40 2.86
N PRO A 105 -3.72 15.60 3.39
CA PRO A 105 -2.43 16.27 3.20
C PRO A 105 -1.32 15.61 4.04
N ILE A 106 -0.11 15.55 3.49
CA ILE A 106 1.12 15.21 4.22
C ILE A 106 1.78 16.53 4.63
N VAL A 107 1.73 16.83 5.93
CA VAL A 107 2.14 18.12 6.50
C VAL A 107 3.28 18.01 7.51
N ALA A 108 4.03 19.10 7.64
CA ALA A 108 5.05 19.29 8.64
C ALA A 108 4.47 19.38 10.07
N PRO A 109 5.24 19.07 11.13
CA PRO A 109 6.58 18.48 11.07
C PRO A 109 6.56 16.94 10.91
N ARG A 110 5.38 16.32 10.97
CA ARG A 110 5.20 14.86 10.90
C ARG A 110 3.75 14.53 10.58
N THR A 111 3.55 13.59 9.67
CA THR A 111 2.24 13.03 9.31
C THR A 111 2.31 11.53 9.53
N VAL A 112 1.83 11.08 10.69
CA VAL A 112 2.00 9.69 11.13
C VAL A 112 0.75 8.89 10.84
N ILE A 113 0.91 7.80 10.10
CA ILE A 113 -0.11 6.77 9.96
C ILE A 113 0.20 5.58 10.88
N GLN A 114 -0.85 4.82 11.20
CA GLN A 114 -0.74 3.60 12.00
C GLN A 114 -1.18 2.42 11.14
N LEU A 115 -0.33 1.41 11.06
CA LEU A 115 -0.58 0.18 10.32
C LEU A 115 -0.60 -1.00 11.29
N ASP A 116 -1.45 -1.99 11.05
CA ASP A 116 -1.55 -3.18 11.91
C ASP A 116 -0.41 -4.16 11.58
N GLY A 117 0.47 -4.41 12.55
CA GLY A 117 1.65 -5.22 12.35
C GLY A 117 1.35 -6.67 11.97
N ARG A 118 0.23 -7.24 12.44
CA ARG A 118 -0.20 -8.59 12.04
C ARG A 118 -0.59 -8.61 10.57
N ARG A 119 -1.31 -7.58 10.12
CA ARG A 119 -1.72 -7.45 8.70
C ARG A 119 -0.50 -7.25 7.81
N ILE A 120 0.44 -6.39 8.20
CA ILE A 120 1.70 -6.21 7.47
C ILE A 120 2.48 -7.53 7.34
N LEU A 121 2.47 -8.38 8.37
CA LEU A 121 3.15 -9.67 8.29
C LEU A 121 2.28 -10.79 7.70
N GLY A 122 1.04 -10.54 7.29
CA GLY A 122 0.14 -11.57 6.77
C GLY A 122 -0.20 -12.64 7.80
N ILE A 123 -0.22 -12.28 9.08
CA ILE A 123 -0.54 -13.16 10.20
C ILE A 123 -2.06 -13.17 10.41
N LEU A 124 -2.66 -14.36 10.44
CA LEU A 124 -4.10 -14.51 10.65
C LEU A 124 -4.54 -14.06 12.06
N PRO A 125 -5.79 -13.61 12.23
CA PRO A 125 -6.37 -13.35 13.55
C PRO A 125 -6.21 -14.56 14.48
N GLY A 126 -5.82 -14.32 15.73
CA GLY A 126 -5.63 -15.39 16.73
C GLY A 126 -4.24 -16.06 16.74
N MET A 127 -3.45 -15.92 15.68
CA MET A 127 -2.06 -16.41 15.67
C MET A 127 -1.16 -15.51 16.52
N ALA A 128 -0.04 -16.02 17.03
CA ALA A 128 0.88 -15.19 17.80
C ALA A 128 1.63 -14.21 16.89
N LEU A 129 1.66 -12.93 17.28
CA LEU A 129 2.62 -11.98 16.71
C LEU A 129 3.97 -12.23 17.40
N SER A 130 5.06 -12.23 16.64
CA SER A 130 6.40 -12.32 17.24
C SER A 130 6.59 -11.21 18.27
N ILE A 131 7.10 -11.55 19.45
CA ILE A 131 7.37 -10.59 20.55
C ILE A 131 8.29 -9.45 20.09
N ALA A 132 9.14 -9.70 19.10
CA ALA A 132 10.07 -8.70 18.56
C ALA A 132 9.43 -7.74 17.53
N PHE A 133 8.17 -7.96 17.11
CA PHE A 133 7.50 -7.12 16.12
C PHE A 133 6.35 -6.32 16.75
N PRO A 134 6.24 -5.00 16.49
CA PRO A 134 5.20 -4.18 17.10
C PRO A 134 3.80 -4.55 16.59
N ALA A 135 2.81 -4.52 17.48
CA ALA A 135 1.41 -4.73 17.11
C ALA A 135 0.88 -3.61 16.21
N THR A 136 1.40 -2.40 16.35
CA THR A 136 1.09 -1.25 15.51
C THR A 136 2.39 -0.62 15.02
N LEU A 137 2.52 -0.47 13.71
CA LEU A 137 3.64 0.20 13.08
C LEU A 137 3.25 1.65 12.80
N SER A 138 3.97 2.59 13.42
CA SER A 138 3.85 4.01 13.13
C SER A 138 4.79 4.38 11.98
N VAL A 139 4.27 5.01 10.93
CA VAL A 139 5.05 5.47 9.78
C VAL A 139 4.83 6.96 9.61
N ASP A 140 5.91 7.75 9.65
CA ASP A 140 5.86 9.17 9.32
C ASP A 140 6.06 9.36 7.81
N LEU A 141 5.01 9.85 7.15
CA LEU A 141 4.99 10.12 5.71
C LEU A 141 5.68 11.44 5.35
N TYR A 142 5.88 12.35 6.30
CA TYR A 142 6.56 13.62 6.04
C TYR A 142 8.09 13.46 6.00
N SER A 143 8.65 12.50 6.73
CA SER A 143 10.09 12.27 6.76
C SER A 143 10.72 12.00 5.36
N PRO A 144 10.13 11.15 4.49
CA PRO A 144 10.62 10.95 3.13
C PRO A 144 10.56 12.20 2.24
N LEU A 145 9.54 13.06 2.42
CA LEU A 145 9.43 14.33 1.70
C LEU A 145 10.61 15.24 1.97
N VAL A 146 10.96 15.41 3.26
CA VAL A 146 12.11 16.20 3.67
C VAL A 146 13.41 15.67 3.06
N TRP A 147 13.50 14.36 2.81
CA TRP A 147 14.65 13.78 2.12
C TRP A 147 14.63 14.06 0.61
N ALA A 148 13.46 13.95 -0.04
CA ALA A 148 13.31 14.19 -1.48
C ALA A 148 13.52 15.65 -1.89
N MET A 149 13.25 16.61 -0.99
CA MET A 149 13.46 18.05 -1.21
C MET A 149 14.91 18.53 -1.02
N ARG A 150 15.84 17.64 -0.68
CA ARG A 150 17.28 17.97 -0.48
C ARG A 150 18.08 17.70 -1.75
#